data_AF-A0A7V9H1C1-F1
#
_entry.id   AF-A0A7V9H1C1-F1
#
_cell.length_a   1.000
_cell.length_b   1.000
_cell.length_c   1.000
_cell.angle_alpha   90.00
_cell.angle_beta   90.00
_cell.angle_gamma   90.00
#
_symmetry.space_group_name_H-M   'P 1'
#
loop_
_entity.id
_entity.type
_entity.pdbx_description
1 polymer ?
#
loop_
_entity_poly.entity_id
_entity_poly.type
_entity_poly.pdbx_seq_one_letter_code
_entity_poly.pdbx_strand_id
1 'polypeptide(L)'
;MFERFTERARKVIVQAQEESSRLRHDYVSTEHVLLGLVRESEGVAARVLSNLDVDPDAVRREVIKRLPETDREVDPLDRVELEMEQEEGARSLFRGRVGGVRTELYLPRPLAVTVDADYAYRTHAELPHGSTTVEPGDVADLVRDGLRETDARGLEAVIAMLGERLLDTFPAMLEVSVNVSGALEPTDPPAPTFSVSSTFRR
;
A
#
# COMPACT_ATOMS: atom_id res chain seq x y z
N MET A 1 1.73 -21.57 -6.40
CA MET A 1 0.92 -20.68 -5.50
C MET A 1 -0.59 -20.76 -5.74
N PHE A 2 -1.09 -20.78 -6.98
CA PHE A 2 -2.56 -20.81 -7.21
C PHE A 2 -3.24 -22.18 -7.16
N GLU A 3 -2.52 -23.24 -6.83
CA GLU A 3 -3.07 -24.61 -6.76
C GLU A 3 -4.11 -24.78 -5.64
N ARG A 4 -4.09 -23.89 -4.63
CA ARG A 4 -5.06 -23.89 -3.53
C ARG A 4 -6.30 -23.01 -3.79
N PHE A 5 -6.32 -22.25 -4.88
CA PHE A 5 -7.45 -21.40 -5.23
C PHE A 5 -8.32 -22.08 -6.28
N THR A 6 -9.64 -21.86 -6.16
CA THR A 6 -10.56 -22.19 -7.26
C THR A 6 -10.20 -21.35 -8.48
N GLU A 7 -10.53 -21.84 -9.67
CA GLU A 7 -10.30 -21.13 -10.93
C GLU A 7 -10.92 -19.72 -10.91
N ARG A 8 -12.11 -19.59 -10.31
CA ARG A 8 -12.79 -18.30 -10.10
C ARG A 8 -12.01 -17.38 -9.17
N ALA A 9 -11.52 -17.89 -8.04
CA ALA A 9 -10.72 -17.07 -7.12
C ALA A 9 -9.43 -16.58 -7.78
N ARG A 10 -8.78 -17.41 -8.62
CA ARG A 10 -7.62 -17.00 -9.41
C ARG A 10 -7.96 -15.87 -10.39
N LYS A 11 -9.09 -16.00 -11.10
CA LYS A 11 -9.59 -14.97 -12.02
C LYS A 11 -9.85 -13.64 -11.32
N VAL A 12 -10.43 -13.67 -10.13
CA VAL A 12 -10.65 -12.47 -9.29
C VAL A 12 -9.34 -11.77 -8.95
N ILE A 13 -8.29 -12.52 -8.57
CA ILE A 13 -6.97 -11.93 -8.26
C ILE A 13 -6.34 -11.28 -9.49
N VAL A 14 -6.40 -11.95 -10.65
CA VAL A 14 -5.91 -11.38 -11.92
C VAL A 14 -6.67 -10.10 -12.26
N GLN A 15 -8.00 -10.12 -12.13
CA GLN A 15 -8.85 -8.95 -12.39
C GLN A 15 -8.57 -7.80 -11.41
N ALA A 16 -8.31 -8.11 -10.14
CA ALA A 16 -7.92 -7.10 -9.15
C ALA A 16 -6.62 -6.41 -9.54
N GLN A 17 -5.64 -7.17 -10.04
CA GLN A 17 -4.36 -6.62 -10.50
C GLN A 17 -4.49 -5.81 -11.79
N GLU A 18 -5.38 -6.22 -12.70
CA GLU A 18 -5.74 -5.40 -13.86
C GLU A 18 -6.38 -4.07 -13.43
N GLU A 19 -7.25 -4.08 -12.42
CA GLU A 19 -7.90 -2.88 -11.91
C GLU A 19 -6.90 -1.96 -11.21
N SER A 20 -5.96 -2.48 -10.42
CA SER A 20 -4.90 -1.65 -9.82
C SER A 20 -4.02 -1.00 -10.89
N SER A 21 -3.63 -1.78 -11.90
CA SER A 21 -2.85 -1.27 -13.04
C SER A 21 -3.61 -0.20 -13.83
N ARG A 22 -4.92 -0.41 -14.07
CA ARG A 22 -5.80 0.54 -14.78
C ARG A 22 -5.98 1.85 -14.02
N LEU A 23 -6.03 1.77 -12.69
CA LEU A 23 -6.16 2.92 -11.80
C LEU A 23 -4.81 3.53 -11.41
N ARG A 24 -3.70 3.00 -11.93
CA ARG A 24 -2.32 3.43 -11.63
C ARG A 24 -2.00 3.36 -10.13
N HIS A 25 -2.45 2.29 -9.49
CA HIS A 25 -2.12 1.95 -8.11
C HIS A 25 -1.02 0.89 -8.10
N ASP A 26 0.05 1.17 -7.37
CA ASP A 26 1.27 0.34 -7.31
C ASP A 26 1.06 -0.97 -6.52
N TYR A 27 -0.11 -1.14 -5.91
CA TYR A 27 -0.46 -2.31 -5.12
C TYR A 27 -1.92 -2.70 -5.27
N VAL A 28 -2.21 -3.99 -5.03
CA VAL A 28 -3.57 -4.53 -5.01
C VAL A 28 -4.15 -4.38 -3.61
N SER A 29 -4.94 -3.33 -3.41
CA SER A 29 -5.74 -3.12 -2.19
C SER A 29 -7.06 -3.91 -2.17
N THR A 30 -7.80 -3.87 -1.06
CA THR A 30 -9.09 -4.55 -0.90
C THR A 30 -10.16 -4.02 -1.86
N GLU A 31 -10.10 -2.76 -2.26
CA GLU A 31 -10.98 -2.17 -3.28
C GLU A 31 -10.77 -2.81 -4.64
N HIS A 32 -9.52 -3.10 -5.02
CA HIS A 32 -9.22 -3.79 -6.28
C HIS A 32 -9.73 -5.24 -6.25
N VAL A 33 -9.60 -5.91 -5.11
CA VAL A 33 -10.18 -7.26 -4.92
C VAL A 33 -11.69 -7.20 -5.05
N LEU A 34 -12.35 -6.20 -4.46
CA LEU A 34 -13.79 -5.98 -4.62
C LEU A 34 -14.16 -5.71 -6.08
N LEU A 35 -13.41 -4.87 -6.79
CA LEU A 35 -13.61 -4.61 -8.22
C LEU A 35 -13.45 -5.89 -9.05
N GLY A 36 -12.47 -6.74 -8.73
CA GLY A 36 -12.31 -8.06 -9.33
C GLY A 36 -13.49 -8.99 -9.03
N LEU A 37 -13.99 -9.01 -7.80
CA LEU A 37 -15.16 -9.80 -7.40
C LEU A 37 -16.45 -9.34 -8.11
N VAL A 38 -16.63 -8.03 -8.27
CA VAL A 38 -17.76 -7.41 -8.97
C VAL A 38 -17.69 -7.68 -10.47
N ARG A 39 -16.48 -7.68 -11.04
CA ARG A 39 -16.23 -8.00 -12.46
C ARG A 39 -16.39 -9.49 -12.76
N GLU A 40 -16.26 -10.36 -11.76
CA GLU A 40 -16.60 -11.77 -11.93
C GLU A 40 -18.11 -12.04 -11.73
N SER A 41 -18.85 -11.96 -12.83
CA SER A 41 -20.31 -12.03 -12.91
C SER A 41 -20.93 -13.36 -12.49
N GLU A 42 -20.14 -14.44 -12.42
CA GLU A 42 -20.64 -15.78 -12.08
C GLU A 42 -20.30 -16.22 -10.65
N GLY A 43 -19.61 -15.37 -9.89
CA GLY A 43 -19.13 -15.66 -8.54
C GLY A 43 -20.21 -15.59 -7.46
N VAL A 44 -19.83 -15.96 -6.24
CA VAL A 44 -20.66 -15.78 -5.04
C VAL A 44 -20.97 -14.30 -4.81
N ALA A 45 -20.00 -13.41 -5.05
CA ALA A 45 -20.19 -11.96 -4.92
C ALA A 45 -21.31 -11.44 -5.84
N ALA A 46 -21.32 -11.83 -7.12
CA ALA A 46 -22.37 -11.45 -8.07
C ALA A 46 -23.77 -11.93 -7.62
N ARG A 47 -23.87 -13.15 -7.08
CA ARG A 47 -25.12 -13.67 -6.52
C ARG A 47 -25.57 -12.89 -5.29
N VAL A 48 -24.66 -12.55 -4.40
CA VAL A 48 -24.97 -11.74 -3.20
C VAL A 48 -25.47 -10.36 -3.61
N LEU A 49 -24.79 -9.68 -4.53
CA LEU A 49 -25.22 -8.37 -5.04
C LEU A 49 -26.61 -8.45 -5.70
N SER A 50 -26.85 -9.46 -6.52
CA SER A 50 -28.16 -9.69 -7.15
C SER A 50 -29.26 -9.96 -6.11
N ASN A 51 -28.98 -10.71 -5.05
CA ASN A 51 -29.95 -10.97 -3.98
C ASN A 51 -30.26 -9.72 -3.15
N LEU A 52 -29.35 -8.75 -3.13
CA LEU A 52 -29.52 -7.47 -2.46
C LEU A 52 -30.11 -6.39 -3.39
N ASP A 53 -30.45 -6.75 -4.63
CA ASP A 53 -30.92 -5.83 -5.69
C ASP A 53 -29.94 -4.67 -5.95
N VAL A 54 -28.64 -4.97 -5.81
CA VAL A 54 -27.55 -4.01 -6.02
C VAL A 54 -26.95 -4.22 -7.40
N ASP A 55 -26.95 -3.14 -8.20
CA ASP A 55 -26.29 -3.08 -9.50
C ASP A 55 -24.74 -3.14 -9.34
N PRO A 56 -24.07 -4.15 -9.93
CA PRO A 56 -22.60 -4.24 -9.96
C PRO A 56 -21.92 -2.96 -10.48
N ASP A 57 -22.50 -2.29 -11.48
CA ASP A 57 -21.94 -1.07 -12.03
C ASP A 57 -22.10 0.13 -11.08
N ALA A 58 -23.14 0.13 -10.23
CA ALA A 58 -23.27 1.10 -9.16
C ALA A 58 -22.19 0.91 -8.09
N VAL A 59 -21.91 -0.34 -7.69
CA VAL A 59 -20.80 -0.65 -6.75
C VAL A 59 -19.48 -0.16 -7.31
N ARG A 60 -19.18 -0.49 -8.57
CA ARG A 60 -17.94 -0.06 -9.24
C ARG A 60 -17.77 1.45 -9.22
N ARG A 61 -18.83 2.21 -9.56
CA ARG A 61 -18.79 3.67 -9.53
C ARG A 61 -18.53 4.23 -8.14
N GLU A 62 -19.21 3.69 -7.13
CA GLU A 62 -19.05 4.17 -5.74
C GLU A 62 -17.66 3.85 -5.19
N VAL A 63 -17.10 2.68 -5.51
CA VAL A 63 -15.72 2.32 -5.15
C VAL A 63 -14.73 3.28 -5.82
N ILE A 64 -14.83 3.48 -7.14
CA ILE A 64 -13.94 4.39 -7.88
C ILE A 64 -14.02 5.81 -7.32
N LYS A 65 -15.22 6.29 -6.96
CA LYS A 65 -15.41 7.62 -6.37
C LYS A 65 -14.70 7.81 -5.02
N ARG A 66 -14.53 6.73 -4.26
CA ARG A 66 -13.89 6.76 -2.93
C ARG A 66 -12.39 6.51 -2.98
N LEU A 67 -11.87 6.03 -4.11
CA LEU A 67 -10.45 5.81 -4.29
C LEU A 67 -9.72 7.16 -4.43
N PRO A 68 -8.58 7.35 -3.76
CA PRO A 68 -7.75 8.52 -3.97
C PRO A 68 -7.18 8.52 -5.39
N GLU A 69 -7.15 9.67 -6.06
CA GLU A 69 -6.48 9.83 -7.35
C GLU A 69 -4.96 9.72 -7.14
N THR A 70 -4.33 8.69 -7.69
CA THR A 70 -2.87 8.60 -7.70
C THR A 70 -2.31 9.42 -8.86
N ASP A 71 -1.95 10.67 -8.57
CA ASP A 71 -1.19 11.55 -9.48
C ASP A 71 0.30 11.18 -9.46
N ARG A 72 0.67 10.03 -10.05
CA ARG A 72 2.06 9.75 -10.44
C ARG A 72 2.18 9.01 -11.77
N GLU A 73 3.21 9.39 -12.51
CA GLU A 73 3.72 8.69 -13.69
C GLU A 73 4.38 7.40 -13.19
N VAL A 74 3.86 6.24 -13.63
CA VAL A 74 4.36 4.92 -13.22
C VAL A 74 5.76 4.76 -13.78
N ASP A 75 6.77 4.63 -12.91
CA ASP A 75 8.13 4.33 -13.35
C ASP A 75 8.12 2.92 -14.00
N PRO A 76 8.63 2.76 -15.23
CA PRO A 76 8.74 1.45 -15.88
C PRO A 76 9.44 0.37 -15.03
N LEU A 77 10.19 0.77 -13.99
CA LEU A 77 10.88 -0.10 -13.04
C LEU A 77 10.00 -0.61 -11.88
N ASP A 78 8.79 -0.08 -11.68
CA ASP A 78 7.80 -0.63 -10.72
C ASP A 78 7.10 -1.89 -11.25
N ARG A 79 7.47 -2.37 -12.45
CA ARG A 79 7.22 -3.74 -12.88
C ARG A 79 8.09 -4.70 -12.07
N VAL A 80 7.72 -4.92 -10.81
CA VAL A 80 8.25 -6.05 -10.06
C VAL A 80 7.72 -7.33 -10.71
N GLU A 81 8.55 -7.92 -11.56
CA GLU A 81 8.43 -9.32 -11.94
C GLU A 81 8.55 -10.16 -10.66
N LEU A 82 7.45 -10.81 -10.26
CA LEU A 82 7.46 -11.75 -9.15
C LEU A 82 8.29 -12.98 -9.57
N GLU A 83 9.59 -12.95 -9.33
CA GLU A 83 10.38 -14.18 -9.23
C GLU A 83 9.97 -14.90 -7.94
N MET A 84 9.24 -16.00 -8.13
CA MET A 84 8.63 -16.80 -7.07
C MET A 84 9.66 -17.80 -6.51
N GLU A 85 10.41 -17.41 -5.49
CA GLU A 85 11.22 -18.37 -4.72
C GLU A 85 10.32 -19.18 -3.77
N GLN A 86 10.39 -20.50 -3.91
CA GLN A 86 9.63 -21.46 -3.12
C GLN A 86 10.40 -21.78 -1.83
N GLU A 87 9.81 -21.47 -0.66
CA GLU A 87 10.21 -22.12 0.59
C GLU A 87 8.99 -22.73 1.30
N GLU A 88 9.12 -24.03 1.61
CA GLU A 88 8.13 -24.87 2.27
C GLU A 88 8.16 -24.65 3.80
N GLY A 89 7.00 -24.33 4.40
CA GLY A 89 6.81 -24.26 5.85
C GLY A 89 6.03 -23.02 6.28
N ALA A 90 4.71 -23.16 6.47
CA ALA A 90 3.73 -22.07 6.55
C ALA A 90 3.96 -21.05 7.69
N ARG A 91 4.83 -20.07 7.42
CA ARG A 91 4.85 -18.71 7.96
C ARG A 91 4.77 -17.79 6.75
N SER A 92 3.56 -17.47 6.29
CA SER A 92 3.40 -16.65 5.10
C SER A 92 3.91 -15.24 5.38
N LEU A 93 5.08 -14.91 4.80
CA LEU A 93 5.68 -13.58 4.79
C LEU A 93 5.02 -12.80 3.66
N PHE A 94 4.48 -11.63 3.98
CA PHE A 94 3.85 -10.73 3.02
C PHE A 94 4.64 -9.42 2.96
N ARG A 95 4.61 -8.77 1.80
CA ARG A 95 5.17 -7.43 1.60
C ARG A 95 4.05 -6.45 1.29
N GLY A 96 4.15 -5.24 1.81
CA GLY A 96 3.31 -4.11 1.46
C GLY A 96 4.14 -2.86 1.20
N ARG A 97 3.59 -1.93 0.44
CA ARG A 97 4.16 -0.61 0.16
C ARG A 97 3.08 0.43 0.40
N VAL A 98 3.44 1.50 1.10
CA VAL A 98 2.64 2.73 1.18
C VAL A 98 3.49 3.83 0.60
N GLY A 99 3.12 4.31 -0.58
CA GLY A 99 3.86 5.34 -1.29
C GLY A 99 3.14 6.69 -1.29
N GLY A 100 3.90 7.74 -1.56
CA GLY A 100 3.34 8.95 -2.12
C GLY A 100 2.76 9.95 -1.13
N VAL A 101 2.98 9.79 0.18
CA VAL A 101 2.49 10.73 1.20
C VAL A 101 3.26 12.04 1.07
N ARG A 102 2.62 13.05 0.45
CA ARG A 102 3.20 14.39 0.25
C ARG A 102 2.97 15.25 1.49
N THR A 103 4.03 15.86 2.00
CA THR A 103 3.94 16.82 3.10
C THR A 103 5.03 17.89 2.99
N GLU A 104 4.83 19.03 3.65
CA GLU A 104 5.87 20.04 3.83
C GLU A 104 6.49 19.86 5.22
N LEU A 105 7.77 19.46 5.26
CA LEU A 105 8.52 19.40 6.51
C LEU A 105 9.14 20.76 6.80
N TYR A 106 8.92 21.27 8.01
CA TYR A 106 9.51 22.53 8.49
C TYR A 106 10.92 22.30 9.01
N LEU A 107 11.85 22.08 8.07
CA LEU A 107 13.29 22.17 8.28
C LEU A 107 13.68 23.68 8.25
N PRO A 108 14.97 24.09 8.26
CA PRO A 108 15.32 25.52 8.26
C PRO A 108 14.63 26.34 7.13
N ARG A 109 14.14 25.66 6.10
CA ARG A 109 13.10 26.12 5.15
C ARG A 109 12.06 25.02 4.94
N PRO A 110 10.80 25.36 4.60
CA PRO A 110 9.78 24.37 4.22
C PRO A 110 10.26 23.54 3.03
N LEU A 111 10.14 22.23 3.15
CA LEU A 111 10.58 21.29 2.12
C LEU A 111 9.46 20.33 1.78
N ALA A 112 8.99 20.39 0.54
CA ALA A 112 8.03 19.43 0.02
C ALA A 112 8.71 18.08 -0.16
N VAL A 113 8.22 17.07 0.56
CA VAL A 113 8.74 15.71 0.52
C VAL A 113 7.65 14.69 0.22
N THR A 114 8.07 13.58 -0.35
CA THR A 114 7.28 12.35 -0.50
C THR A 114 7.83 11.31 0.45
N VAL A 115 6.96 10.66 1.22
CA VAL A 115 7.32 9.55 2.10
C VAL A 115 6.74 8.25 1.55
N ASP A 116 7.61 7.25 1.43
CA ASP A 116 7.28 5.89 1.03
C ASP A 116 7.72 4.91 2.13
N ALA A 117 6.95 3.86 2.37
CA ALA A 117 7.22 2.82 3.35
C ALA A 117 7.01 1.44 2.74
N ASP A 118 8.09 0.68 2.58
CA ASP A 118 8.10 -0.72 2.17
C ASP A 118 8.21 -1.60 3.41
N TYR A 119 7.31 -2.56 3.61
CA TYR A 119 7.29 -3.36 4.84
C TYR A 119 7.04 -4.84 4.58
N ALA A 120 7.62 -5.68 5.44
CA ALA A 120 7.36 -7.10 5.48
C ALA A 120 6.63 -7.46 6.77
N TYR A 121 5.58 -8.27 6.69
CA TYR A 121 4.80 -8.69 7.85
C TYR A 121 4.44 -10.17 7.77
N ARG A 122 4.10 -10.75 8.93
CA ARG A 122 3.68 -12.14 9.07
C ARG A 122 2.25 -12.21 9.59
N THR A 123 1.43 -13.02 8.94
CA THR A 123 0.10 -13.37 9.45
C THR A 123 0.14 -14.68 10.25
N HIS A 124 -0.60 -14.75 11.35
CA HIS A 124 -0.88 -15.98 12.09
C HIS A 124 -2.28 -16.49 11.72
N ALA A 125 -2.39 -17.79 11.44
CA ALA A 125 -3.63 -18.44 11.01
C ALA A 125 -4.64 -18.72 12.14
N GLU A 126 -4.29 -18.52 13.42
CA GLU A 126 -5.07 -19.03 14.55
C GLU A 126 -5.19 -18.04 15.72
N LEU A 127 -5.85 -16.89 15.54
CA LEU A 127 -6.31 -16.06 16.66
C LEU A 127 -7.82 -15.80 16.57
N PRO A 128 -8.58 -15.86 17.69
CA PRO A 128 -10.03 -15.89 17.62
C PRO A 128 -10.67 -14.58 17.13
N HIS A 129 -10.09 -13.42 17.43
CA HIS A 129 -10.66 -12.12 17.08
C HIS A 129 -9.56 -11.06 16.95
N GLY A 130 -9.40 -10.46 15.76
CA GLY A 130 -8.50 -9.32 15.52
C GLY A 130 -7.64 -9.51 14.28
N SER A 131 -7.65 -8.53 13.38
CA SER A 131 -6.88 -8.55 12.12
C SER A 131 -5.41 -8.88 12.37
N THR A 132 -4.94 -10.02 11.88
CA THR A 132 -3.52 -10.39 11.81
C THR A 132 -2.84 -9.85 10.53
N THR A 133 -3.52 -8.95 9.83
CA THR A 133 -3.11 -8.36 8.56
C THR A 133 -2.74 -6.90 8.79
N VAL A 134 -1.63 -6.47 8.20
CA VAL A 134 -1.28 -5.05 8.12
C VAL A 134 -1.98 -4.49 6.88
N GLU A 135 -3.05 -3.72 7.08
CA GLU A 135 -3.76 -3.06 5.99
C GLU A 135 -2.95 -1.84 5.51
N PRO A 136 -2.70 -1.67 4.19
CA PRO A 136 -1.95 -0.52 3.69
C PRO A 136 -2.58 0.84 4.05
N GLY A 137 -3.91 0.91 4.18
CA GLY A 137 -4.62 2.11 4.61
C GLY A 137 -4.22 2.56 6.01
N ASP A 138 -4.20 1.63 6.97
CA ASP A 138 -3.81 1.92 8.36
C ASP A 138 -2.35 2.39 8.45
N VAL A 139 -1.47 1.81 7.63
CA VAL A 139 -0.06 2.26 7.51
C VAL A 139 0.01 3.67 6.95
N ALA A 140 -0.76 3.98 5.90
CA ALA A 140 -0.81 5.31 5.30
C ALA A 140 -1.35 6.37 6.25
N ASP A 141 -2.39 6.04 7.01
CA ASP A 141 -2.97 6.92 8.02
C ASP A 141 -1.96 7.19 9.14
N LEU A 142 -1.28 6.15 9.65
CA LEU A 142 -0.24 6.31 10.66
C LEU A 142 0.93 7.19 10.18
N VAL A 143 1.38 7.00 8.94
CA VAL A 143 2.44 7.83 8.35
C VAL A 143 1.96 9.28 8.21
N ARG A 144 0.74 9.50 7.73
CA ARG A 144 0.17 10.85 7.54
C ARG A 144 0.00 11.58 8.87
N ASP A 145 -0.51 10.91 9.89
CA ASP A 145 -0.69 11.47 11.23
C ASP A 145 0.66 11.71 11.89
N GLY A 146 1.60 10.76 11.77
CA GLY A 146 2.97 10.93 12.23
C GLY A 146 3.66 12.14 11.62
N LEU A 147 3.47 12.40 10.33
CA LEU A 147 4.03 13.59 9.66
C LEU A 147 3.34 14.90 10.04
N ARG A 148 2.06 14.87 10.45
CA ARG A 148 1.33 16.06 10.93
C ARG A 148 1.69 16.43 12.35
N GLU A 149 1.97 15.45 13.18
CA GLU A 149 2.24 15.60 14.62
C GLU A 149 3.74 15.79 14.92
N THR A 150 4.62 15.62 13.93
CA THR A 150 6.06 15.60 14.18
C THR A 150 6.66 17.00 14.37
N ASP A 151 7.35 17.19 15.50
CA ASP A 151 8.27 18.31 15.74
C ASP A 151 9.73 17.96 15.35
N ALA A 152 9.94 16.81 14.70
CA ALA A 152 11.28 16.31 14.38
C ALA A 152 12.05 17.28 13.49
N ARG A 153 13.29 17.56 13.90
CA ARG A 153 14.20 18.43 13.15
C ARG A 153 15.17 17.58 12.34
N GLY A 154 14.87 17.42 11.06
CA GLY A 154 15.71 16.70 10.10
C GLY A 154 15.01 15.47 9.54
N LEU A 155 15.38 15.11 8.31
CA LEU A 155 14.82 13.96 7.59
C LEU A 155 15.11 12.65 8.34
N GLU A 156 16.31 12.49 8.90
CA GLU A 156 16.70 11.30 9.67
C GLU A 156 15.81 11.08 10.89
N ALA A 157 15.48 12.17 11.61
CA ALA A 157 14.61 12.10 12.79
C ALA A 157 13.17 11.75 12.42
N VAL A 158 12.67 12.27 11.29
CA VAL A 158 11.35 11.90 10.75
C VAL A 158 11.32 10.42 10.35
N ILE A 159 12.34 9.95 9.64
CA ILE A 159 12.47 8.56 9.20
C ILE A 159 12.54 7.61 10.40
N ALA A 160 13.35 7.92 11.40
CA ALA A 160 13.47 7.14 12.63
C ALA A 160 12.14 7.05 13.39
N MET A 161 11.51 8.21 13.62
CA MET A 161 10.21 8.28 14.30
C MET A 161 9.15 7.45 13.56
N LEU A 162 9.05 7.56 12.23
CA LEU A 162 8.10 6.78 11.44
C LEU A 162 8.40 5.28 11.50
N GLY A 163 9.66 4.89 11.33
CA GLY A 163 10.09 3.49 11.37
C GLY A 163 9.76 2.82 12.70
N GLU A 164 10.09 3.49 13.82
CA GLU A 164 9.79 2.99 15.17
C GLU A 164 8.27 2.93 15.42
N ARG A 165 7.55 4.02 15.12
CA ARG A 165 6.09 4.08 15.32
C ARG A 165 5.36 3.00 14.51
N LEU A 166 5.82 2.70 13.30
CA LEU A 166 5.28 1.63 12.45
C LEU A 166 5.50 0.24 13.06
N LEU A 167 6.72 -0.07 13.50
CA LEU A 167 7.04 -1.37 14.12
C LEU A 167 6.35 -1.57 15.48
N ASP A 168 6.12 -0.49 16.23
CA ASP A 168 5.41 -0.53 17.51
C ASP A 168 3.90 -0.71 17.32
N THR A 169 3.33 0.02 16.35
CA THR A 169 1.88 0.01 16.09
C THR A 169 1.41 -1.28 15.43
N PHE A 170 2.24 -1.91 14.59
CA PHE A 170 1.88 -3.12 13.83
C PHE A 170 2.68 -4.33 14.29
N PRO A 171 2.20 -5.12 15.28
CA PRO A 171 2.92 -6.28 15.79
C PRO A 171 3.23 -7.39 14.77
N ALA A 172 2.49 -7.44 13.67
CA ALA A 172 2.75 -8.37 12.59
C ALA A 172 3.93 -7.93 11.70
N MET A 173 4.31 -6.66 11.71
CA MET A 173 5.40 -6.09 10.92
C MET A 173 6.76 -6.54 11.47
N LEU A 174 7.61 -7.06 10.60
CA LEU A 174 8.93 -7.60 10.92
C LEU A 174 10.04 -6.64 10.49
N GLU A 175 9.83 -5.97 9.36
CA GLU A 175 10.76 -5.03 8.75
C GLU A 175 9.96 -3.91 8.09
N VAL A 176 10.50 -2.69 8.14
CA VAL A 176 10.01 -1.55 7.38
C VAL A 176 11.18 -0.69 6.89
N SER A 177 11.15 -0.32 5.62
CA SER A 177 12.06 0.64 4.99
C SER A 177 11.29 1.92 4.70
N VAL A 178 11.66 3.01 5.35
CA VAL A 178 11.05 4.33 5.13
C VAL A 178 11.98 5.14 4.24
N ASN A 179 11.46 5.62 3.13
CA ASN A 179 12.13 6.49 2.17
C ASN A 179 11.48 7.87 2.18
N VAL A 180 12.29 8.92 2.20
CA VAL A 180 11.85 10.31 2.09
C VAL A 180 12.61 10.96 0.95
N SER A 181 11.87 11.43 -0.06
CA SER A 181 12.41 12.07 -1.25
C SER A 181 11.84 13.48 -1.44
N GLY A 182 12.56 14.37 -2.10
CA GLY A 182 12.09 15.73 -2.35
C GLY A 182 12.97 16.51 -3.32
N ALA A 183 12.56 17.74 -3.62
CA ALA A 183 13.30 18.66 -4.49
C ALA A 183 13.54 19.99 -3.77
N LEU A 184 14.73 20.55 -3.91
CA LEU A 184 15.13 21.82 -3.28
C LEU A 184 14.72 23.03 -4.14
N GLU A 185 13.49 23.53 -3.96
CA GLU A 185 12.88 24.63 -4.74
C GLU A 185 12.77 24.35 -6.25
N PRO A 186 11.68 24.75 -6.93
CA PRO A 186 11.62 24.67 -8.38
C PRO A 186 12.53 25.76 -8.98
N THR A 187 13.81 25.46 -9.17
CA THR A 187 14.72 26.31 -9.95
C THR A 187 14.73 25.91 -11.42
N ASP A 188 15.07 26.85 -12.30
CA ASP A 188 15.49 26.57 -13.67
C ASP A 188 17.00 26.87 -13.76
N PRO A 189 17.88 25.87 -13.93
CA PRO A 189 17.62 24.45 -14.20
C PRO A 189 17.05 23.68 -12.99
N PRO A 190 16.40 22.51 -13.20
CA PRO A 190 15.72 21.74 -12.16
C PRO A 190 16.66 21.45 -11.00
N ALA A 191 16.20 21.77 -9.79
CA ALA A 191 16.96 21.56 -8.58
C ALA A 191 17.30 20.08 -8.36
N PRO A 192 18.44 19.80 -7.72
CA PRO A 192 18.79 18.44 -7.34
C PRO A 192 17.71 17.84 -6.44
N THR A 193 17.24 16.65 -6.81
CA THR A 193 16.41 15.81 -5.95
C THR A 193 17.27 15.11 -4.91
N PHE A 194 16.73 14.89 -3.72
CA PHE A 194 17.35 14.05 -2.71
C PHE A 194 16.43 12.88 -2.37
N SER A 195 17.02 11.79 -1.88
CA SER A 195 16.32 10.66 -1.27
C SER A 195 17.12 10.20 -0.05
N VAL A 196 16.44 10.01 1.07
CA VAL A 196 17.00 9.46 2.30
C VAL A 196 16.15 8.29 2.71
N SER A 197 16.76 7.12 2.91
CA SER A 197 16.05 5.90 3.30
C SER A 197 16.70 5.25 4.50
N SER A 198 15.90 4.66 5.38
CA SER A 198 16.40 3.79 6.45
C SER A 198 15.51 2.57 6.62
N THR A 199 16.13 1.44 6.96
CA THR A 199 15.44 0.17 7.21
C THR A 199 15.50 -0.17 8.68
N PHE A 200 14.34 -0.52 9.23
CA PHE A 200 14.12 -0.89 10.62
C PHE A 200 13.64 -2.33 10.67
N ARG A 201 14.14 -3.08 11.66
CA ARG A 201 13.80 -4.48 11.88
C ARG A 201 13.48 -4.69 13.34
N ARG A 202 12.54 -5.61 13.60
CA ARG A 202 12.32 -6.16 14.93
C ARG A 202 13.41 -7.15 15.36
#